data_AF-A0A9D7DY47-F1
#
_entry.id   AF-A0A9D7DY47-F1
#
_cell.length_a   1.000
_cell.length_b   1.000
_cell.length_c   1.000
_cell.angle_alpha   90.00
_cell.angle_beta   90.00
_cell.angle_gamma   90.00
#
_symmetry.space_group_name_H-M   'P 1'
#
loop_
_entity.id
_entity.type
_entity.pdbx_description
1 polymer ?
#
loop_
_entity_poly.entity_id
_entity_poly.type
_entity_poly.pdbx_seq_one_letter_code
_entity_poly.pdbx_strand_id
1 'polypeptide(L)'
;MLSAPKRVRHFLQNDPAVQTLVLHLFLAAVEQGLRRCSPGANPALRIGAVAFIHRLGALLNPHVHFHCVVIEGVFEADGAGSVRFHEARGIGPETIAEIQAQVRHHPLSVLARRGVLEREDAEAMGTWNHGGGFSVDASVLHRRRTIAWGWCSCCANAPDRPSHWSSCAQSMLSAWSTRLSSRDRAAASA
;
A
#
# COMPACT_ATOMS: atom_id res chain seq x y z
N MET A 1 -1.74 -6.00 7.83
CA MET A 1 -2.87 -5.30 8.47
C MET A 1 -2.38 -4.01 9.09
N LEU A 2 -3.16 -2.92 8.99
CA LEU A 2 -2.93 -1.65 9.67
C LEU A 2 -4.06 -1.37 10.64
N SER A 3 -3.76 -1.18 11.92
CA SER A 3 -4.72 -0.68 12.91
C SER A 3 -4.49 0.79 13.18
N ALA A 4 -5.58 1.55 13.32
CA ALA A 4 -5.52 2.98 13.61
C ALA A 4 -5.62 3.27 15.13
N PRO A 5 -5.02 4.38 15.60
CA PRO A 5 -5.16 4.87 16.97
C PRO A 5 -6.61 5.18 17.33
N LYS A 6 -7.02 4.98 18.58
CA LYS A 6 -8.40 5.23 19.05
C LYS A 6 -8.91 6.63 18.67
N ARG A 7 -8.10 7.68 18.88
CA ARG A 7 -8.45 9.07 18.57
C ARG A 7 -8.71 9.33 17.08
N VAL A 8 -8.07 8.55 16.19
CA VAL A 8 -8.21 8.71 14.73
C VAL A 8 -9.42 7.93 14.19
N ARG A 9 -9.87 6.88 14.88
CA ARG A 9 -10.94 5.98 14.40
C ARG A 9 -12.26 6.71 14.12
N HIS A 10 -12.61 7.71 14.92
CA HIS A 10 -13.82 8.49 14.71
C HIS A 10 -13.82 9.18 13.33
N PHE A 11 -12.72 9.84 12.96
CA PHE A 11 -12.57 10.47 11.65
C PHE A 11 -12.61 9.45 10.52
N LEU A 12 -11.94 8.31 10.69
CA LEU A 12 -11.95 7.23 9.68
C LEU A 12 -13.32 6.60 9.45
N GLN A 13 -14.21 6.65 10.45
CA GLN A 13 -15.58 6.12 10.34
C GLN A 13 -16.50 7.06 9.59
N ASN A 14 -16.34 8.36 9.84
CA ASN A 14 -17.29 9.38 9.40
C ASN A 14 -16.85 10.08 8.10
N ASP A 15 -15.57 10.01 7.74
CA ASP A 15 -15.03 10.66 6.56
C ASP A 15 -14.29 9.66 5.63
N PRO A 16 -14.92 9.25 4.52
CA PRO A 16 -14.29 8.38 3.53
C PRO A 16 -13.02 8.97 2.88
N ALA A 17 -12.87 10.30 2.83
CA ALA A 17 -11.68 10.95 2.30
C ALA A 17 -10.50 10.80 3.26
N VAL A 18 -10.74 10.95 4.57
CA VAL A 18 -9.72 10.68 5.60
C VAL A 18 -9.34 9.20 5.61
N GLN A 19 -10.32 8.30 5.48
CA GLN A 19 -10.10 6.86 5.36
C GLN A 19 -9.22 6.50 4.16
N THR A 20 -9.53 7.08 3.00
CA THR A 20 -8.78 6.88 1.76
C THR A 20 -7.37 7.44 1.86
N LEU A 21 -7.20 8.61 2.48
CA LEU A 21 -5.92 9.23 2.71
C LEU A 21 -5.00 8.35 3.57
N VAL A 22 -5.48 7.88 4.72
CA VAL A 22 -4.67 7.02 5.61
C VAL A 22 -4.29 5.72 4.91
N LEU A 23 -5.21 5.12 4.14
CA LEU A 23 -4.90 3.95 3.33
C LEU A 23 -3.82 4.24 2.27
N HIS A 24 -3.89 5.37 1.58
CA HIS A 24 -2.85 5.76 0.61
C HIS A 24 -1.50 5.99 1.26
N LEU A 25 -1.43 6.65 2.42
CA LEU A 25 -0.17 6.86 3.14
C LEU A 25 0.44 5.53 3.59
N PHE A 26 -0.38 4.59 4.03
CA PHE A 26 0.06 3.24 4.37
C PHE A 26 0.62 2.49 3.16
N LEU A 27 -0.13 2.44 2.05
CA LEU A 27 0.31 1.76 0.83
C LEU A 27 1.55 2.43 0.21
N ALA A 28 1.71 3.74 0.36
CA ALA A 28 2.91 4.47 -0.07
C ALA A 28 4.15 4.07 0.75
N ALA A 29 4.01 3.89 2.07
CA ALA A 29 5.09 3.38 2.92
C ALA A 29 5.48 1.94 2.54
N VAL A 30 4.49 1.08 2.30
CA VAL A 30 4.71 -0.30 1.83
C VAL A 30 5.40 -0.31 0.46
N GLU A 31 4.97 0.53 -0.48
CA GLU A 31 5.59 0.67 -1.80
C GLU A 31 7.04 1.12 -1.70
N GLN A 32 7.34 2.08 -0.83
CA GLN A 32 8.72 2.51 -0.58
C GLN A 32 9.58 1.38 -0.03
N GLY A 33 9.07 0.62 0.95
CA GLY A 33 9.77 -0.55 1.48
C GLY A 33 10.05 -1.60 0.39
N LEU A 34 9.03 -1.95 -0.40
CA LEU A 34 9.15 -2.93 -1.48
C LEU A 34 10.10 -2.49 -2.59
N ARG A 35 10.11 -1.21 -2.97
CA ARG A 35 11.07 -0.67 -3.94
C ARG A 35 12.52 -0.79 -3.47
N ARG A 36 12.81 -0.56 -2.18
CA ARG A 36 14.17 -0.70 -1.63
C ARG A 36 14.65 -2.15 -1.67
N CYS A 37 13.73 -3.11 -1.54
CA CYS A 37 14.01 -4.53 -1.63
C CYS A 37 14.05 -5.07 -3.07
N SER A 38 13.69 -4.27 -4.07
CA SER A 38 13.60 -4.71 -5.47
C SER A 38 14.78 -4.19 -6.30
N PRO A 39 15.26 -4.94 -7.31
CA PRO A 39 16.31 -4.46 -8.21
C PRO A 39 15.83 -3.26 -9.02
N GLY A 40 16.76 -2.36 -9.37
CA GLY A 40 16.48 -1.22 -10.26
C GLY A 40 15.58 -0.16 -9.62
N ALA A 41 15.90 0.27 -8.40
CA ALA A 41 15.16 1.29 -7.65
C ALA A 41 14.78 2.51 -8.52
N ASN A 42 13.53 2.54 -8.96
CA ASN A 42 12.97 3.56 -9.83
C ASN A 42 11.67 4.09 -9.21
N PRO A 43 11.49 5.43 -9.08
CA PRO A 43 10.25 6.02 -8.58
C PRO A 43 9.00 5.70 -9.40
N ALA A 44 9.15 5.17 -10.63
CA ALA A 44 8.05 4.73 -11.50
C ALA A 44 7.52 3.33 -11.14
N LEU A 45 8.28 2.51 -10.41
CA LEU A 45 7.83 1.18 -9.96
C LEU A 45 6.61 1.31 -9.06
N ARG A 46 5.66 0.39 -9.09
CA ARG A 46 4.47 0.45 -8.24
C ARG A 46 4.13 -0.90 -7.66
N ILE A 47 3.41 -0.91 -6.55
CA ILE A 47 2.90 -2.17 -5.97
C ILE A 47 1.57 -2.58 -6.58
N GLY A 48 1.27 -3.88 -6.50
CA GLY A 48 -0.09 -4.41 -6.61
C GLY A 48 -0.63 -4.73 -5.22
N ALA A 49 -1.76 -4.12 -4.84
CA ALA A 49 -2.36 -4.33 -3.53
C ALA A 49 -3.90 -4.30 -3.59
N VAL A 50 -4.53 -5.12 -2.77
CA VAL A 50 -5.98 -5.11 -2.49
C VAL A 50 -6.18 -4.79 -1.02
N ALA A 51 -7.05 -3.83 -0.72
CA ALA A 51 -7.35 -3.41 0.64
C ALA A 51 -8.82 -3.70 0.99
N PHE A 52 -9.01 -4.36 2.13
CA PHE A 52 -10.29 -4.56 2.80
C PHE A 52 -10.35 -3.60 4.00
N ILE A 53 -11.42 -2.83 4.07
CA ILE A 53 -11.62 -1.85 5.16
C ILE A 53 -12.63 -2.45 6.13
N HIS A 54 -12.16 -2.78 7.33
CA HIS A 54 -13.01 -3.29 8.40
C HIS A 54 -13.33 -2.16 9.35
N ARG A 55 -14.62 -1.93 9.62
CA ARG A 55 -15.08 -0.83 10.48
C ARG A 55 -15.41 -1.26 11.91
N LEU A 56 -15.64 -2.55 12.10
CA LEU A 56 -16.02 -3.15 13.37
C LEU A 56 -14.91 -4.12 13.81
N GLY A 57 -14.61 -4.10 15.11
CA GLY A 57 -13.72 -5.07 15.73
C GLY A 57 -14.52 -6.21 16.37
N ALA A 58 -13.86 -6.98 17.22
CA ALA A 58 -14.55 -7.95 18.07
C ALA A 58 -15.62 -7.24 18.92
N LEU A 59 -16.78 -7.89 19.09
CA LEU A 59 -17.92 -7.36 19.85
C LEU A 59 -18.55 -6.08 19.25
N LEU A 60 -18.45 -5.87 17.94
CA LEU A 60 -19.05 -4.72 17.22
C LEU A 60 -18.58 -3.34 17.70
N ASN A 61 -17.41 -3.26 18.34
CA ASN A 61 -16.85 -1.97 18.70
C ASN A 61 -16.42 -1.20 17.43
N PRO A 62 -16.60 0.13 17.39
CA PRO A 62 -16.11 0.95 16.29
C PRO A 62 -14.56 0.86 16.21
N HIS A 63 -14.04 0.09 15.26
CA HIS A 63 -12.62 -0.24 15.15
C HIS A 63 -12.18 -0.27 13.68
N VAL A 64 -11.95 0.90 13.10
CA VAL A 64 -11.47 0.96 11.71
C VAL A 64 -10.04 0.44 11.62
N HIS A 65 -9.84 -0.56 10.77
CA HIS A 65 -8.55 -1.13 10.43
C HIS A 65 -8.55 -1.63 8.98
N PHE A 66 -7.36 -1.74 8.39
CA PHE A 66 -7.17 -2.11 7.00
C PHE A 66 -6.47 -3.46 6.91
N HIS A 67 -7.09 -4.43 6.24
CA HIS A 67 -6.42 -5.64 5.79
C HIS A 67 -5.96 -5.41 4.36
N CYS A 68 -4.66 -5.41 4.12
CA CYS A 68 -4.11 -5.27 2.78
C CYS A 68 -3.42 -6.58 2.40
N VAL A 69 -3.74 -7.08 1.21
CA VAL A 69 -2.99 -8.15 0.54
C VAL A 69 -2.12 -7.46 -0.50
N VAL A 70 -0.81 -7.57 -0.33
CA VAL A 70 0.17 -6.91 -1.21
C VAL A 70 1.01 -7.99 -1.88
N ILE A 71 1.22 -7.84 -3.18
CA ILE A 71 2.12 -8.71 -3.94
C ILE A 71 3.56 -8.41 -3.49
N GLU A 72 4.35 -9.45 -3.24
CA GLU A 72 5.73 -9.34 -2.75
C GLU A 72 6.72 -8.90 -3.85
N GLY A 73 6.53 -7.68 -4.35
CA GLY A 73 7.33 -7.10 -5.43
C GLY A 73 6.69 -5.86 -6.01
N VAL A 74 7.30 -5.36 -7.08
CA VAL A 74 6.88 -4.14 -7.75
C VAL A 74 6.74 -4.36 -9.25
N PHE A 75 5.88 -3.57 -9.87
CA PHE A 75 5.58 -3.60 -11.29
C PHE A 75 6.17 -2.36 -11.95
N GLU A 76 6.80 -2.56 -13.09
CA GLU A 76 7.27 -1.53 -14.01
C GLU A 76 6.41 -1.60 -15.27
N ALA A 77 5.72 -0.52 -15.59
CA ALA A 77 5.08 -0.41 -16.90
C ALA A 77 6.14 0.05 -17.90
N ASP A 78 6.23 -0.60 -19.06
CA ASP A 78 6.95 -0.02 -20.18
C ASP A 78 6.05 0.96 -20.96
N GLY A 79 6.66 1.86 -21.71
CA GLY A 79 5.95 2.83 -22.54
C GLY A 79 5.14 2.21 -23.68
N ALA A 80 5.24 0.88 -23.89
CA ALA A 80 4.55 0.14 -24.94
C ALA A 80 3.35 -0.66 -24.39
N GLY A 81 2.98 -0.48 -23.12
CA GLY A 81 1.81 -1.12 -22.50
C GLY A 81 2.07 -2.54 -21.97
N SER A 82 3.31 -2.97 -21.92
CA SER A 82 3.73 -4.18 -21.21
C SER A 82 4.06 -3.86 -19.74
N VAL A 83 3.97 -4.88 -18.89
CA VAL A 83 4.25 -4.76 -17.45
C VAL A 83 5.27 -5.81 -17.06
N ARG A 84 6.39 -5.37 -16.50
CA ARG A 84 7.44 -6.21 -15.93
C ARG A 84 7.27 -6.30 -14.42
N PHE A 85 7.34 -7.50 -13.88
CA PHE A 85 7.34 -7.73 -12.44
C PHE A 85 8.78 -7.88 -11.92
N HIS A 86 9.08 -7.17 -10.85
CA HIS A 86 10.35 -7.22 -10.12
C HIS A 86 10.06 -7.77 -8.72
N GLU A 87 10.52 -8.99 -8.47
CA GLU A 87 10.39 -9.63 -7.16
C GLU A 87 11.21 -8.89 -6.11
N ALA A 88 10.58 -8.58 -4.97
CA ALA A 88 11.29 -8.00 -3.84
C ALA A 88 12.12 -9.09 -3.15
N ARG A 89 13.38 -8.79 -2.87
CA ARG A 89 14.32 -9.69 -2.19
C ARG A 89 14.63 -9.18 -0.80
N GLY A 90 14.68 -10.09 0.17
CA GLY A 90 15.09 -9.76 1.53
C GLY A 90 14.06 -8.95 2.31
N ILE A 91 12.76 -9.11 2.02
CA ILE A 91 11.74 -8.59 2.94
C ILE A 91 11.85 -9.36 4.24
N GLY A 92 12.26 -8.64 5.28
CA GLY A 92 12.46 -9.17 6.61
C GLY A 92 11.84 -8.26 7.68
N PRO A 93 12.01 -8.63 8.96
CA PRO A 93 11.52 -7.85 10.09
C PRO A 93 11.97 -6.38 10.07
N GLU A 94 13.16 -6.10 9.55
CA GLU A 94 13.68 -4.73 9.44
C GLU A 94 12.85 -3.86 8.48
N THR A 95 12.51 -4.38 7.29
CA THR A 95 11.63 -3.67 6.34
C THR A 95 10.27 -3.37 6.97
N ILE A 96 9.71 -4.33 7.72
CA ILE A 96 8.44 -4.15 8.42
C ILE A 96 8.58 -3.09 9.53
N ALA A 97 9.68 -3.09 10.27
CA ALA A 97 9.95 -2.08 11.29
C ALA A 97 10.08 -0.66 10.69
N GLU A 98 10.74 -0.53 9.54
CA GLU A 98 10.82 0.75 8.81
C GLU A 98 9.45 1.24 8.34
N ILE A 99 8.66 0.35 7.72
CA ILE A 99 7.29 0.68 7.31
C ILE A 99 6.47 1.12 8.53
N GLN A 100 6.59 0.40 9.65
CA GLN A 100 5.89 0.74 10.87
C GLN A 100 6.36 2.09 11.44
N ALA A 101 7.65 2.41 11.42
CA ALA A 101 8.17 3.69 11.86
C ALA A 101 7.62 4.84 11.01
N GLN A 102 7.55 4.66 9.68
CA GLN A 102 6.98 5.65 8.78
C GLN A 102 5.48 5.86 9.04
N VAL A 103 4.72 4.79 9.22
CA VAL A 103 3.26 4.81 9.40
C VAL A 103 2.86 5.31 10.80
N ARG A 104 3.75 5.30 11.79
CA ARG A 104 3.48 5.86 13.12
C ARG A 104 3.30 7.38 13.11
N HIS A 105 4.20 8.10 12.45
CA HIS A 105 4.23 9.57 12.54
C HIS A 105 3.66 10.26 11.31
N HIS A 106 3.84 9.67 10.13
CA HIS A 106 3.50 10.33 8.88
C HIS A 106 1.99 10.59 8.73
N PRO A 107 1.08 9.63 9.01
CA PRO A 107 -0.35 9.89 8.96
C PRO A 107 -0.79 10.98 9.94
N LEU A 108 -0.30 10.99 11.18
CA LEU A 108 -0.64 12.03 12.16
C LEU A 108 -0.24 13.42 11.67
N SER A 109 0.96 13.55 11.12
CA SER A 109 1.46 14.81 10.55
C SER A 109 0.60 15.30 9.39
N VAL A 110 0.18 14.38 8.50
CA VAL A 110 -0.66 14.74 7.35
C VAL A 110 -2.09 15.09 7.78
N LEU A 111 -2.66 14.37 8.75
CA LEU A 111 -3.98 14.67 9.30
C LEU A 111 -4.02 16.04 9.99
N ALA A 112 -2.97 16.39 10.74
CA ALA A 112 -2.83 17.71 11.33
C ALA A 112 -2.75 18.82 10.28
N ARG A 113 -1.91 18.64 9.24
CA ARG A 113 -1.80 19.61 8.14
C ARG A 113 -3.10 19.81 7.36
N ARG A 114 -4.00 18.83 7.38
CA ARG A 114 -5.32 18.91 6.74
C ARG A 114 -6.43 19.41 7.68
N GLY A 115 -6.10 19.78 8.93
CA GLY A 115 -7.08 20.24 9.91
C GLY A 115 -8.02 19.15 10.43
N VAL A 116 -7.68 17.87 10.24
CA VAL A 116 -8.46 16.74 10.77
C VAL A 116 -8.13 16.51 12.25
N LEU A 117 -6.87 16.75 12.63
CA LEU A 117 -6.40 16.73 14.01
C LEU A 117 -5.80 18.09 14.34
N GLU A 118 -5.91 18.50 15.60
CA GLU A 118 -5.10 19.60 16.10
C GLU A 118 -3.62 19.22 16.08
N ARG A 119 -2.76 20.18 15.78
CA ARG A 119 -1.32 19.93 15.68
C ARG A 119 -0.72 19.46 17.00
N GLU A 120 -1.17 20.05 18.10
CA GLU A 120 -0.79 19.66 19.46
C GLU A 120 -1.21 18.23 19.79
N ASP A 121 -2.44 17.84 19.40
CA ASP A 121 -2.91 16.45 19.56
C ASP A 121 -2.06 15.47 18.75
N ALA A 122 -1.74 15.80 17.50
CA ALA A 122 -0.92 14.95 16.65
C ALA A 122 0.52 14.81 17.18
N GLU A 123 1.12 15.90 17.69
CA GLU A 123 2.43 15.90 18.34
C GLU A 123 2.40 15.08 19.63
N ALA A 124 1.41 15.28 20.49
CA ALA A 124 1.23 14.52 21.73
C ALA A 124 1.01 13.03 21.46
N MET A 125 0.20 12.68 20.45
CA MET A 125 0.05 11.30 20.02
C MET A 125 1.39 10.71 19.55
N GLY A 126 2.19 11.46 18.80
CA GLY A 126 3.50 11.02 18.33
C GLY A 126 4.45 10.58 19.45
N THR A 127 4.31 11.11 20.67
CA THR A 127 5.16 10.76 21.81
C THR A 127 4.66 9.56 22.63
N TRP A 128 3.45 9.05 22.37
CA TRP A 128 2.91 7.92 23.11
C TRP A 128 3.74 6.64 22.87
N ASN A 129 3.77 5.77 23.89
CA ASN A 129 4.36 4.43 23.75
C ASN A 129 3.78 3.73 22.51
N HIS A 130 4.68 3.14 21.72
CA HIS A 130 4.38 2.58 20.39
C HIS A 130 4.02 3.60 19.30
N GLY A 131 4.42 4.87 19.44
CA GLY A 131 4.44 5.89 18.37
C GLY A 131 3.06 6.34 17.89
N GLY A 132 2.16 6.64 18.82
CA GLY A 132 0.87 7.25 18.51
C GLY A 132 -0.24 6.30 18.06
N GLY A 133 0.00 4.98 18.07
CA GLY A 133 -1.05 3.96 18.04
C GLY A 133 -1.38 3.37 16.68
N PHE A 134 -0.66 3.74 15.62
CA PHE A 134 -0.68 2.98 14.36
C PHE A 134 0.20 1.75 14.49
N SER A 135 -0.35 0.57 14.16
CA SER A 135 0.39 -0.69 14.19
C SER A 135 0.26 -1.45 12.88
N VAL A 136 1.38 -1.99 12.41
CA VAL A 136 1.44 -2.84 11.23
C VAL A 136 1.65 -4.28 11.70
N ASP A 137 0.82 -5.19 11.23
CA ASP A 137 0.99 -6.62 11.41
C ASP A 137 1.17 -7.28 10.03
N ALA A 138 2.32 -7.91 9.83
CA ALA A 138 2.72 -8.62 8.62
C ALA A 138 3.01 -10.11 8.90
N SER A 139 2.52 -10.65 10.01
CA SER A 139 2.71 -12.05 10.41
C SER A 139 2.15 -13.05 9.40
N VAL A 140 1.11 -12.66 8.66
CA VAL A 140 0.52 -13.46 7.59
C VAL A 140 1.24 -13.20 6.28
N LEU A 141 2.17 -14.10 5.94
CA LEU A 141 2.84 -14.13 4.64
C LEU A 141 2.50 -15.44 3.92
N HIS A 142 1.84 -15.33 2.76
CA HIS A 142 1.58 -16.48 1.92
C HIS A 142 2.73 -16.67 0.93
N ARG A 143 3.81 -17.34 1.37
CA ARG A 143 4.88 -17.71 0.43
C ARG A 143 4.37 -18.80 -0.50
N ARG A 144 4.75 -18.71 -1.78
CA ARG A 144 4.78 -19.92 -2.61
C ARG A 144 5.68 -20.93 -1.90
N ARG A 145 5.14 -22.08 -1.50
CA ARG A 145 5.96 -23.28 -1.45
C ARG A 145 6.39 -23.54 -2.89
N THR A 146 7.69 -23.70 -3.12
CA THR A 146 8.18 -24.24 -4.39
C THR A 146 7.60 -25.65 -4.52
N ILE A 147 6.40 -25.75 -5.08
CA ILE A 147 6.02 -26.95 -5.79
C ILE A 147 6.92 -26.88 -7.02
N ALA A 148 7.78 -27.88 -7.21
CA ALA A 148 8.54 -28.06 -8.43
C ALA A 148 7.57 -28.29 -9.59
N TRP A 149 6.87 -27.25 -10.01
CA TRP A 149 6.32 -27.16 -11.35
C TRP A 149 7.54 -26.93 -12.22
N GLY A 150 8.02 -28.02 -12.85
CA GLY A 150 9.01 -27.91 -13.90
C GLY A 150 8.61 -26.76 -14.82
N TRP A 151 9.61 -25.94 -15.17
CA TRP A 151 9.49 -24.91 -16.19
C TRP A 151 8.70 -25.46 -17.37
N CYS A 152 7.41 -25.13 -17.43
CA CYS A 152 6.60 -25.49 -18.56
C CYS A 152 6.86 -24.44 -19.64
N SER A 153 7.20 -24.91 -20.82
CA SER A 153 7.52 -24.17 -22.05
C SER A 153 6.41 -23.21 -22.55
N CYS A 154 5.39 -22.89 -21.74
CA CYS A 154 4.31 -21.98 -22.10
C CYS A 154 4.71 -20.50 -22.05
N CYS A 155 5.76 -20.12 -21.32
CA CYS A 155 6.19 -18.72 -21.22
C CYS A 155 7.11 -18.24 -22.36
N ALA A 156 7.59 -19.15 -23.22
CA ALA A 156 8.57 -18.81 -24.26
C ALA A 156 7.96 -18.61 -25.65
N ASN A 157 6.81 -19.23 -25.98
CA ASN A 157 6.13 -19.07 -27.27
C ASN A 157 4.65 -19.48 -27.15
N ALA A 158 3.74 -18.52 -26.98
CA ALA A 158 2.30 -18.78 -27.13
C ALA A 158 1.63 -17.53 -27.76
N PRO A 159 1.07 -17.62 -28.98
CA PRO A 159 0.48 -16.49 -29.69
C PRO A 159 -0.94 -16.09 -29.23
N ASP A 160 -1.53 -16.74 -28.22
CA ASP A 160 -2.89 -16.40 -27.77
C ASP A 160 -3.01 -16.33 -26.24
N ARG A 161 -3.44 -15.17 -25.74
CA ARG A 161 -3.64 -14.87 -24.32
C ARG A 161 -5.07 -15.24 -23.88
N PRO A 162 -5.29 -15.85 -22.70
CA PRO A 162 -6.61 -15.89 -22.09
C PRO A 162 -7.01 -14.49 -21.58
N SER A 163 -8.18 -14.01 -22.03
CA SER A 163 -8.74 -12.66 -21.84
C SER A 163 -8.96 -12.21 -20.39
N HIS A 164 -8.87 -13.12 -19.42
CA HIS A 164 -9.14 -12.80 -18.02
C HIS A 164 -7.95 -12.14 -17.31
N TRP A 165 -6.72 -12.37 -17.78
CA TRP A 165 -5.51 -11.74 -17.22
C TRP A 165 -5.25 -10.35 -17.81
N SER A 166 -5.66 -10.09 -19.06
CA SER A 166 -5.60 -8.76 -19.65
C SER A 166 -6.53 -7.78 -18.93
N SER A 167 -7.70 -8.23 -18.46
CA SER A 167 -8.67 -7.38 -17.75
C SER A 167 -8.17 -6.90 -16.38
N CYS A 168 -7.49 -7.76 -15.62
CA CYS A 168 -6.91 -7.37 -14.32
C CYS A 168 -5.71 -6.43 -14.50
N ALA A 169 -4.83 -6.72 -15.47
CA ALA A 169 -3.74 -5.82 -15.84
C ALA A 169 -4.25 -4.49 -16.42
N GLN A 170 -5.30 -4.49 -17.24
CA GLN A 170 -5.93 -3.28 -17.80
C GLN A 170 -6.68 -2.47 -16.75
N SER A 171 -7.30 -3.10 -15.74
CA SER A 171 -7.91 -2.41 -14.60
C SER A 171 -6.86 -1.76 -13.71
N MET A 172 -5.69 -2.40 -13.54
CA MET A 172 -4.55 -1.78 -12.87
C MET A 172 -3.96 -0.64 -13.69
N LEU A 173 -3.76 -0.81 -15.00
CA LEU A 173 -3.26 0.22 -15.91
C LEU A 173 -4.23 1.41 -16.05
N SER A 174 -5.55 1.18 -16.05
CA SER A 174 -6.56 2.24 -16.11
C SER A 174 -6.64 3.02 -14.79
N ALA A 175 -6.64 2.34 -13.64
CA ALA A 175 -6.53 2.98 -12.32
C ALA A 175 -5.20 3.74 -12.14
N TRP A 176 -4.13 3.31 -12.83
CA TRP A 176 -2.86 4.03 -12.89
C TRP A 176 -2.90 5.26 -13.80
N SER A 177 -3.54 5.17 -14.97
CA SER A 177 -3.72 6.29 -15.90
C SER A 177 -4.45 7.47 -15.25
N THR A 178 -5.50 7.20 -14.48
CA THR A 178 -6.25 8.23 -13.72
C THR A 178 -5.38 8.93 -12.67
N ARG A 179 -4.35 8.26 -12.14
CA ARG A 179 -3.47 8.77 -11.08
C ARG A 179 -2.23 9.50 -11.60
N LEU A 180 -1.76 9.19 -12.80
CA LEU A 180 -0.73 9.97 -13.51
C LEU A 180 -1.34 11.30 -14.01
N SER A 181 -2.52 11.23 -14.63
CA SER A 181 -3.22 12.40 -15.15
C SER A 181 -3.64 13.44 -14.08
N SER A 182 -3.83 13.02 -12.82
CA SER A 182 -4.09 13.95 -11.71
C SER A 182 -2.81 14.57 -11.15
N ARG A 183 -1.68 13.87 -11.21
CA ARG A 183 -0.36 14.41 -10.83
C ARG A 183 0.18 15.41 -11.85
N ASP A 184 0.04 15.13 -13.15
CA ASP A 184 0.50 16.04 -14.21
C ASP A 184 -0.32 17.34 -14.23
N ARG A 185 -1.62 17.27 -13.92
CA ARG A 185 -2.46 18.46 -13.72
C ARG A 185 -2.10 19.28 -12.49
N ALA A 186 -1.69 18.63 -11.39
CA ALA A 186 -1.25 19.32 -10.18
C ALA A 186 0.16 19.94 -10.32
N ALA A 187 1.01 19.37 -11.18
CA ALA A 187 2.35 19.90 -11.49
C ALA A 187 2.31 21.05 -12.52
N ALA A 188 1.30 21.10 -13.38
CA ALA A 188 1.10 22.17 -14.37
C ALA A 188 0.36 23.42 -13.80
N SER A 189 -0.11 23.35 -12.55
CA SER A 189 -0.84 24.43 -11.86
C SER A 189 -0.05 25.07 -10.72
N ALA A 190 1.27 24.89 -10.68
CA ALA A 190 2.19 25.46 -9.69
C ALA A 190 3.20 26.39 -10.38
#